data_AF-A0A182JKP8-F1
#
_entry.id   AF-A0A182JKP8-F1
#
_cell.length_a   1.000
_cell.length_b   1.000
_cell.length_c   1.000
_cell.angle_alpha   90.00
_cell.angle_beta   90.00
_cell.angle_gamma   90.00
#
_symmetry.space_group_name_H-M   'P 1'
#
loop_
_entity.id
_entity.type
_entity.pdbx_description
1 polymer ?
#
loop_
_entity_poly.entity_id
_entity_poly.type
_entity_poly.pdbx_seq_one_letter_code
_entity_poly.pdbx_strand_id
1 'polypeptide(L)'
;MALKFTLLAVVLAVLVLYVHAQDDDSDAPSAESVEVQCKKNEEYLECGNKCDESQCKAEPKDRNCLTVCEPGCYCKKGTSRNDYKNCVPNFMCKYKNYIG
;
A
#
# COMPACT_ATOMS: atom_id res chain seq x y z
N MET A 1 50.49 -20.16 7.39
CA MET A 1 49.48 -19.89 6.33
C MET A 1 48.15 -20.59 6.59
N ALA A 2 48.15 -21.86 7.07
CA ALA A 2 46.92 -22.59 7.42
C ALA A 2 46.00 -21.90 8.46
N LEU A 3 46.56 -21.25 9.48
CA LEU A 3 45.79 -20.59 10.55
C LEU A 3 44.88 -19.44 10.06
N LYS A 4 45.30 -18.72 9.01
CA LYS A 4 44.49 -17.65 8.41
C LYS A 4 43.33 -18.21 7.59
N PHE A 5 43.56 -19.32 6.90
CA PHE A 5 42.52 -20.03 6.15
C PHE A 5 41.48 -20.67 7.07
N THR A 6 41.92 -21.24 8.21
CA THR A 6 40.98 -21.77 9.22
C THR A 6 40.15 -20.67 9.85
N LEU A 7 40.74 -19.51 10.18
CA LEU A 7 39.99 -18.36 10.69
C LEU A 7 38.97 -17.84 9.69
N LEU A 8 39.35 -17.71 8.42
CA LEU A 8 38.45 -17.24 7.36
C LEU A 8 37.28 -18.22 7.12
N ALA A 9 37.56 -19.53 7.12
CA ALA A 9 36.53 -20.56 6.99
C ALA A 9 35.54 -20.54 8.17
N VAL A 10 36.01 -20.37 9.40
CA VAL A 10 35.15 -20.28 10.59
C VAL A 10 34.28 -19.02 10.54
N VAL A 11 34.85 -17.87 10.16
CA VAL A 11 34.08 -16.62 10.03
C VAL A 11 33.00 -16.76 8.96
N LEU A 12 33.31 -17.32 7.80
CA LEU A 12 32.31 -17.55 6.75
C LEU A 12 31.22 -18.52 7.19
N ALA A 13 31.57 -19.60 7.88
CA ALA A 13 30.60 -20.55 8.42
C ALA A 13 29.66 -19.89 9.45
N VAL A 14 30.20 -19.05 10.34
CA VAL A 14 29.40 -18.30 11.32
C VAL A 14 28.47 -17.29 10.64
N LEU A 15 28.94 -16.60 9.60
CA LEU A 15 28.09 -15.67 8.83
C LEU A 15 26.96 -16.40 8.10
N VAL A 16 27.23 -17.56 7.51
CA VAL A 16 26.21 -18.40 6.85
C VAL A 16 25.18 -18.90 7.88
N LEU A 17 25.62 -19.37 9.04
CA LEU A 17 24.73 -19.79 10.12
C LEU A 17 23.90 -18.61 10.67
N TYR A 18 24.48 -17.41 10.74
CA TYR A 18 23.76 -16.21 11.16
C TYR A 18 22.67 -15.82 10.17
N VAL A 19 22.95 -15.88 8.86
CA VAL A 19 21.95 -15.63 7.81
C VAL A 19 20.80 -16.63 7.89
N HIS A 20 21.09 -17.94 8.04
CA HIS A 20 20.04 -18.96 8.18
C HIS A 20 19.23 -18.88 9.48
N ALA A 21 19.78 -18.29 10.54
CA ALA A 21 19.06 -18.08 11.79
C ALA A 21 18.20 -16.82 11.80
N GLN A 22 18.34 -15.95 10.78
CA GLN A 22 17.60 -14.69 10.65
C GLN A 22 16.34 -14.82 9.79
N ASP A 23 16.07 -16.02 9.27
CA ASP A 23 14.77 -16.41 8.74
C ASP A 23 13.82 -16.61 9.93
N ASP A 24 13.35 -15.51 10.52
CA ASP A 24 12.17 -15.52 11.38
C ASP A 24 10.99 -15.98 10.50
N ASP A 25 10.63 -17.26 10.63
CA ASP A 25 9.36 -17.84 10.18
C ASP A 25 8.19 -17.11 10.88
N SER A 26 7.88 -15.88 10.46
CA SER A 26 6.63 -15.21 10.79
C SER A 26 5.54 -15.64 9.81
N ASP A 27 5.25 -16.94 9.76
CA ASP A 27 4.09 -17.50 9.06
C ASP A 27 3.23 -18.36 10.03
N ALA A 28 3.12 -17.91 11.28
CA ALA A 28 2.04 -18.33 12.17
C ALA A 28 0.90 -17.29 12.07
N PRO A 29 -0.33 -17.66 11.65
CA PRO A 29 -1.46 -16.74 11.64
C PRO A 29 -1.97 -16.55 13.08
N SER A 30 -1.20 -15.80 13.86
CA SER A 30 -1.72 -15.09 15.02
C SER A 30 -2.67 -14.01 14.50
N ALA A 31 -3.72 -13.68 15.26
CA ALA A 31 -4.65 -12.61 14.92
C ALA A 31 -3.92 -11.25 14.97
N GLU A 32 -3.13 -10.98 13.94
CA GLU A 32 -2.46 -9.71 13.69
C GLU A 32 -3.56 -8.73 13.30
N SER A 33 -3.64 -7.61 14.00
CA SER A 33 -4.36 -6.45 13.52
C SER A 33 -3.71 -6.04 12.21
N VAL A 34 -4.28 -6.47 11.08
CA VAL A 34 -3.87 -6.03 9.75
C VAL A 34 -4.06 -4.51 9.74
N GLU A 35 -2.98 -3.77 9.96
CA GLU A 35 -3.02 -2.32 9.87
C GLU A 35 -3.25 -1.99 8.39
N VAL A 36 -4.49 -1.65 8.04
CA VAL A 36 -4.86 -1.37 6.65
C VAL A 36 -4.17 -0.08 6.21
N GLN A 37 -3.02 -0.22 5.55
CA GLN A 37 -2.30 0.93 5.01
C GLN A 37 -2.92 1.39 3.68
N CYS A 38 -3.55 2.56 3.72
CA CYS A 38 -4.04 3.24 2.53
C CYS A 38 -2.93 4.02 1.81
N LYS A 39 -3.09 4.25 0.51
CA LYS A 39 -2.10 5.00 -0.27
C LYS A 39 -2.10 6.48 0.12
N LYS A 40 -1.11 7.21 -0.41
CA LYS A 40 -1.08 8.68 -0.31
C LYS A 40 -2.42 9.27 -0.74
N ASN A 41 -2.91 10.23 0.06
CA ASN A 41 -4.20 10.91 -0.12
C ASN A 41 -5.45 10.01 -0.02
N GLU A 42 -5.30 8.79 0.48
CA GLU A 42 -6.42 7.93 0.85
C GLU A 42 -6.61 7.88 2.36
N GLU A 43 -7.84 7.64 2.80
CA GLU A 43 -8.19 7.34 4.19
C GLU A 43 -8.99 6.04 4.25
N TYR A 44 -8.78 5.27 5.31
CA TYR A 44 -9.57 4.09 5.57
C TYR A 44 -10.93 4.51 6.12
N LEU A 45 -12.00 4.03 5.49
CA LEU A 45 -13.36 4.17 5.98
C LEU A 45 -13.92 2.77 6.22
N GLU A 46 -14.56 2.55 7.37
CA GLU A 46 -15.34 1.33 7.62
C GLU A 46 -16.57 1.25 6.72
N CYS A 47 -17.05 2.41 6.26
CA CYS A 47 -18.20 2.54 5.40
C CYS A 47 -17.93 3.61 4.33
N GLY A 48 -17.61 3.19 3.12
CA GLY A 48 -17.51 4.08 1.96
C GLY A 48 -18.19 3.48 0.73
N ASN A 49 -18.36 4.30 -0.29
CA ASN A 49 -18.92 3.92 -1.57
C ASN A 49 -18.03 4.43 -2.71
N LYS A 50 -17.42 3.51 -3.47
CA LYS A 50 -16.55 3.89 -4.60
C LYS A 50 -17.31 4.60 -5.72
N CYS A 51 -18.63 4.42 -5.78
CA CYS A 51 -19.47 5.13 -6.73
C CYS A 51 -19.57 6.63 -6.39
N ASP A 52 -19.69 6.95 -5.09
CA ASP A 52 -19.82 8.33 -4.60
C ASP A 52 -18.47 9.05 -4.45
N GLU A 53 -17.36 8.32 -4.60
CA GLU A 53 -16.01 8.87 -4.52
C GLU A 53 -15.72 9.83 -5.69
N SER A 54 -15.11 10.97 -5.38
CA SER A 54 -14.76 11.98 -6.39
C SER A 54 -13.79 11.43 -7.45
N GLN A 55 -14.13 11.57 -8.72
CA GLN A 55 -13.29 11.18 -9.86
C GLN A 55 -12.74 12.41 -10.60
N CYS A 56 -11.58 12.30 -11.24
CA CYS A 56 -11.05 13.36 -12.09
C CYS A 56 -11.81 13.50 -13.42
N LYS A 57 -12.54 12.46 -13.84
CA LYS A 57 -13.39 12.53 -15.04
C LYS A 57 -14.63 13.35 -14.73
N ALA A 58 -15.17 14.00 -15.76
CA ALA A 58 -16.52 14.53 -15.70
C ALA A 58 -17.48 13.35 -15.56
N GLU A 59 -17.85 13.05 -14.33
CA GLU A 59 -18.92 12.11 -14.04
C GLU A 59 -20.22 12.66 -14.66
N PRO A 60 -21.12 11.79 -15.16
CA PRO A 60 -22.47 12.22 -15.53
C PRO A 60 -23.09 12.95 -14.33
N LYS A 61 -23.75 14.09 -14.58
CA LYS A 61 -24.40 14.87 -13.51
C LYS A 61 -25.41 14.05 -12.70
N ASP A 62 -25.91 12.96 -13.27
CA ASP A 62 -26.90 12.05 -12.70
C ASP A 62 -26.35 10.64 -12.54
N ARG A 63 -25.24 10.48 -11.80
CA ARG A 63 -24.79 9.14 -11.41
C ARG A 63 -25.67 8.62 -10.29
N ASN A 64 -26.56 7.69 -10.61
CA ASN A 64 -27.35 6.96 -9.61
C ASN A 64 -26.46 5.91 -8.92
N CYS A 65 -25.85 6.30 -7.80
CA CYS A 65 -25.11 5.38 -6.95
C CYS A 65 -26.05 4.66 -5.99
N LEU A 66 -25.88 3.34 -5.86
CA LEU A 66 -26.53 2.56 -4.82
C LEU A 66 -25.91 2.90 -3.46
N THR A 67 -26.70 2.91 -2.40
CA THR A 67 -26.20 3.09 -1.02
C THR A 67 -25.53 1.81 -0.54
N VAL A 68 -24.33 1.54 -1.03
CA VAL A 68 -23.48 0.41 -0.61
C VAL A 68 -22.46 0.93 0.40
N CYS A 69 -22.24 0.15 1.46
CA CYS A 69 -21.31 0.45 2.53
C CYS A 69 -20.22 -0.62 2.53
N GLU A 70 -19.02 -0.27 2.04
CA GLU A 70 -17.88 -1.19 1.99
C GLU A 70 -16.68 -0.61 2.75
N PRO A 71 -16.04 -1.39 3.64
CA PRO A 71 -14.80 -0.98 4.27
C PRO A 71 -13.67 -0.94 3.23
N GLY A 72 -12.81 0.08 3.31
CA GLY A 72 -11.65 0.20 2.42
C GLY A 72 -11.03 1.59 2.37
N CYS A 73 -10.08 1.75 1.46
CA CYS A 73 -9.40 3.03 1.23
C CYS A 73 -10.13 3.88 0.18
N TYR A 74 -10.38 5.14 0.54
CA TYR A 74 -11.10 6.13 -0.26
C TYR A 74 -10.33 7.44 -0.34
N CYS A 75 -10.51 8.21 -1.41
CA CYS A 75 -9.89 9.52 -1.58
C CYS A 75 -10.33 10.48 -0.48
N LYS A 76 -9.35 11.11 0.17
CA LYS A 76 -9.61 12.17 1.15
C LYS A 76 -10.35 13.34 0.51
N LYS A 77 -11.11 14.06 1.32
CA LYS A 77 -11.75 15.32 0.90
C LYS A 77 -10.75 16.28 0.23
N GLY A 78 -11.14 16.84 -0.91
CA GLY A 78 -10.30 17.74 -1.71
C GLY A 78 -9.38 17.04 -2.71
N THR A 79 -9.47 15.70 -2.79
CA THR A 79 -8.79 14.88 -3.79
C THR A 79 -9.79 14.06 -4.61
N SER A 80 -9.40 13.74 -5.83
CA SER A 80 -10.18 12.94 -6.78
C SER A 80 -9.32 11.81 -7.33
N ARG A 81 -9.94 10.66 -7.61
CA ARG A 81 -9.25 9.52 -8.21
C ARG A 81 -8.98 9.77 -9.69
N ASN A 82 -7.72 9.63 -10.11
CA ASN A 82 -7.31 9.73 -11.50
C ASN A 82 -7.39 8.36 -12.22
N ASP A 83 -7.06 8.35 -13.52
CA ASP A 83 -7.02 7.13 -14.33
C ASP A 83 -5.97 6.11 -13.88
N TYR A 84 -4.93 6.57 -13.18
CA TYR A 84 -3.89 5.73 -12.56
C TYR A 84 -4.29 5.17 -11.19
N LYS A 85 -5.55 5.35 -10.79
CA LYS A 85 -6.11 4.90 -9.50
C LYS A 85 -5.46 5.54 -8.27
N ASN A 86 -4.86 6.71 -8.42
CA ASN A 86 -4.32 7.50 -7.33
C ASN A 86 -5.23 8.69 -7.00
N CYS A 87 -5.35 9.01 -5.71
CA CYS A 87 -6.07 10.19 -5.26
C CYS A 87 -5.16 11.42 -5.40
N VAL A 88 -5.53 12.34 -6.28
CA VAL A 88 -4.76 13.54 -6.58
C VAL A 88 -5.53 14.79 -6.17
N PRO A 89 -4.87 15.91 -5.82
CA PRO A 89 -5.57 17.15 -5.53
C PRO A 89 -6.47 17.56 -6.71
N ASN A 90 -7.69 18.02 -6.44
CA ASN A 90 -8.69 18.28 -7.48
C ASN A 90 -8.19 19.19 -8.62
N PHE A 91 -7.37 20.20 -8.29
CA PHE A 91 -6.81 21.11 -9.28
C PHE A 91 -5.80 20.47 -10.24
N MET A 92 -5.28 19.28 -9.89
CA MET A 92 -4.40 18.49 -10.74
C MET A 92 -5.14 17.64 -11.77
N CYS A 93 -6.47 17.45 -11.66
CA CYS A 93 -7.24 16.63 -12.60
C CYS A 93 -7.19 17.15 -14.05
N LYS A 94 -6.83 18.43 -14.27
CA LYS A 94 -6.61 18.97 -15.62
C LYS A 94 -5.36 18.41 -16.31
N TYR A 95 -4.42 17.84 -15.55
CA TYR A 95 -3.19 17.24 -16.06
C TYR A 95 -3.36 15.73 -16.20
N LYS A 96 -3.81 15.26 -17.38
CA LYS A 96 -4.13 13.84 -17.62
C LYS A 96 -3.00 12.85 -17.34
N ASN A 97 -1.74 13.30 -17.41
CA ASN A 97 -0.55 12.48 -17.17
C ASN A 97 0.01 12.62 -15.75
N TYR A 98 -0.68 13.32 -14.84
CA TYR A 98 -0.25 13.44 -13.46
C TYR A 98 -0.59 12.16 -12.69
N ILE A 99 0.44 11.45 -12.26
CA ILE A 99 0.32 10.14 -11.63
C ILE A 99 -0.08 10.27 -10.14
N GLY A 100 0.30 11.35 -9.45
CA GLY A 100 -0.01 11.59 -8.02
C GLY A 100 1.18 11.49 -7.08
#